data_AF-A0A452ELM1-F1
#
_entry.id   AF-A0A452ELM1-F1
#
_cell.length_a   1.000
_cell.length_b   1.000
_cell.length_c   1.000
_cell.angle_alpha   90.00
_cell.angle_beta   90.00
_cell.angle_gamma   90.00
#
_symmetry.space_group_name_H-M   'P 1'
#
loop_
_entity.id
_entity.type
_entity.pdbx_description
1 polymer ?
#
loop_
_entity_poly.entity_id
_entity_poly.type
_entity_poly.pdbx_seq_one_letter_code
_entity_poly.pdbx_strand_id
1 'polypeptide(L)'
;MHGEKSTATRGTVCLQCLLFTCSCCFWLAGLAASAVVHQPLAWGTCLATACILVVAGAVLTVTGVLGCCATFKEEEPATSSMSIQRLNAELKRNLKDTVTKGYHQPCQEGVSSAVDKLQQEFHCCGSNSSQAWQDSERIRSGQAGGHVVPDSCCKTTVAGRGRWDHTSNICRVRGGCITKLETLIQEHLRISGAMGLGIARVQVFGMLCTSCLYKSLKLERC
;
A
#
# COMPACT_ATOMS: atom_id res chain seq x y z
N MET A 1 29.59 -30.18 -15.89
CA MET A 1 28.29 -29.49 -16.10
C MET A 1 28.00 -28.42 -15.03
N HIS A 2 29.01 -27.70 -14.52
CA HIS A 2 28.83 -26.60 -13.55
C HIS A 2 28.96 -25.19 -14.18
N GLY A 3 29.55 -25.09 -15.38
CA GLY A 3 29.74 -23.82 -16.10
C GLY A 3 28.48 -23.26 -16.78
N GLU A 4 27.49 -24.11 -17.07
CA GLU A 4 26.26 -23.72 -17.80
C GLU A 4 25.24 -23.01 -16.91
N LYS A 5 25.13 -23.42 -15.63
CA LYS A 5 24.27 -22.75 -14.63
C LYS A 5 24.78 -21.35 -14.29
N SER A 6 26.10 -21.16 -14.16
CA SER A 6 26.71 -19.85 -13.80
C SER A 6 26.60 -18.81 -14.92
N THR A 7 26.70 -19.24 -16.18
CA THR A 7 26.54 -18.37 -17.36
C THR A 7 25.08 -18.02 -17.61
N ALA A 8 24.14 -18.92 -17.33
CA ALA A 8 22.70 -18.62 -17.36
C ALA A 8 22.32 -17.57 -16.31
N THR A 9 22.75 -17.71 -15.05
CA THR A 9 22.46 -16.75 -13.98
C THR A 9 23.08 -15.37 -14.26
N ARG A 10 24.32 -15.31 -14.76
CA ARG A 10 24.99 -14.05 -15.15
C ARG A 10 24.33 -13.39 -16.36
N GLY A 11 23.83 -14.19 -17.30
CA GLY A 11 23.08 -13.73 -18.47
C GLY A 11 21.73 -13.10 -18.09
N THR A 12 20.97 -13.72 -17.19
CA THR A 12 19.68 -13.21 -16.72
C THR A 12 19.84 -11.89 -15.96
N VAL A 13 20.88 -11.75 -15.14
CA VAL A 13 21.20 -10.50 -14.42
C VAL A 13 21.59 -9.38 -15.39
N CYS A 14 22.43 -9.68 -16.39
CA CYS A 14 22.81 -8.70 -17.41
C CYS A 14 21.60 -8.26 -18.24
N LEU A 15 20.72 -9.20 -18.61
CA LEU A 15 19.50 -8.94 -19.35
C LEU A 15 18.47 -8.13 -18.54
N GLN A 16 18.32 -8.41 -17.24
CA GLN A 16 17.50 -7.61 -16.33
C GLN A 16 18.02 -6.18 -16.20
N CYS A 17 19.34 -5.98 -16.04
CA CYS A 17 19.95 -4.65 -16.04
C CYS A 17 19.77 -3.93 -17.38
N LEU A 18 19.80 -4.65 -18.50
CA LEU A 18 19.66 -4.09 -19.84
C LEU A 18 18.20 -3.68 -20.13
N LEU A 19 17.22 -4.50 -19.73
CA LEU A 19 15.79 -4.16 -19.80
C LEU A 19 15.43 -3.00 -18.86
N PHE A 20 16.07 -2.93 -17.70
CA PHE A 20 15.95 -1.82 -16.76
C PHE A 20 16.51 -0.52 -17.35
N THR A 21 17.72 -0.58 -17.92
CA THR A 21 18.35 0.57 -18.57
C THR A 21 17.52 1.03 -19.78
N CYS A 22 17.01 0.10 -20.58
CA CYS A 22 16.15 0.42 -21.73
C CYS A 22 14.81 1.03 -21.30
N SER A 23 14.19 0.52 -20.23
CA SER A 23 12.99 1.14 -19.65
C SER A 23 13.29 2.54 -19.13
N CYS A 24 14.37 2.74 -18.38
CA CYS A 24 14.80 4.06 -17.91
C CYS A 24 15.05 5.02 -19.09
N CYS A 25 15.69 4.56 -20.16
CA CYS A 25 15.87 5.36 -21.38
C CYS A 25 14.53 5.73 -22.03
N PHE A 26 13.56 4.81 -22.06
CA PHE A 26 12.23 5.06 -22.62
C PHE A 26 11.45 6.09 -21.78
N TRP A 27 11.54 6.00 -20.45
CA TRP A 27 10.95 6.98 -19.53
C TRP A 27 11.63 8.36 -19.63
N LEU A 28 12.96 8.43 -19.74
CA LEU A 28 13.70 9.67 -19.96
C LEU A 28 13.38 10.30 -21.33
N ALA A 29 13.21 9.49 -22.37
CA ALA A 29 12.78 9.95 -23.69
C ALA A 29 11.35 10.50 -23.67
N GLY A 30 10.43 9.87 -22.92
CA GLY A 30 9.07 10.40 -22.69
C GLY A 30 9.07 11.75 -21.98
N LEU A 31 9.97 11.94 -21.00
CA LEU A 31 10.15 13.20 -20.28
C LEU A 31 10.71 14.30 -21.20
N ALA A 32 11.69 13.96 -22.03
CA ALA A 32 12.25 14.87 -23.05
C ALA A 32 11.20 15.25 -24.10
N ALA A 33 10.38 14.31 -24.58
CA ALA A 33 9.30 14.56 -25.53
C ALA A 33 8.19 15.44 -24.92
N SER A 34 7.89 15.25 -23.63
CA SER A 34 6.91 16.06 -22.89
C SER A 34 7.37 17.50 -22.70
N ALA A 35 8.68 17.76 -22.63
CA ALA A 35 9.24 19.11 -22.57
C ALA A 35 9.17 19.87 -23.91
N VAL A 36 9.04 19.14 -25.03
CA VAL A 36 8.92 19.73 -26.39
C VAL A 36 7.48 20.15 -26.72
N VAL A 37 6.47 19.60 -26.02
CA VAL A 37 5.07 20.06 -26.13
C VAL A 37 4.87 21.32 -25.29
N HIS A 38 5.52 22.40 -25.72
CA HIS A 38 5.32 23.75 -25.20
C HIS A 38 4.08 24.36 -25.87
N GLN A 39 2.90 24.10 -25.30
CA GLN A 39 1.71 24.94 -25.49
C GLN A 39 1.28 25.53 -24.15
N PRO A 40 1.22 26.88 -24.04
CA PRO A 40 1.21 27.56 -22.75
C PRO A 40 -0.22 27.75 -22.23
N LEU A 41 -0.96 26.68 -21.88
CA LEU A 41 -2.28 26.89 -21.25
C LEU A 41 -2.78 25.87 -20.21
N ALA A 42 -1.97 24.90 -19.75
CA ALA A 42 -2.42 24.00 -18.66
C ALA A 42 -1.28 23.52 -17.73
N TRP A 43 -0.31 24.40 -17.42
CA TRP A 43 1.04 24.03 -16.97
C TRP A 43 1.18 23.44 -15.55
N GLY A 44 0.26 23.67 -14.61
CA GLY A 44 0.51 23.28 -13.21
C GLY A 44 0.36 21.77 -12.93
N THR A 45 -0.80 21.22 -13.27
CA THR A 45 -1.23 19.91 -12.78
C THR A 45 -0.77 18.76 -13.66
N CYS A 46 -0.71 18.97 -14.98
CA CYS A 46 -0.35 17.91 -15.94
C CYS A 46 1.15 17.53 -15.85
N LEU A 47 2.03 18.52 -15.66
CA LEU A 47 3.46 18.32 -15.43
C LEU A 47 3.76 17.63 -14.10
N ALA A 48 3.06 18.01 -13.04
CA ALA A 48 3.20 17.37 -11.74
C ALA A 48 2.79 15.88 -11.83
N THR A 49 1.66 15.57 -12.45
CA THR A 49 1.21 14.17 -12.62
C THR A 49 2.18 13.35 -13.46
N ALA A 50 2.73 13.91 -14.54
CA ALA A 50 3.69 13.21 -15.40
C ALA A 50 5.01 12.92 -14.66
N CYS A 51 5.57 13.91 -13.95
CA CYS A 51 6.78 13.73 -13.15
C CYS A 51 6.59 12.69 -12.03
N ILE A 52 5.43 12.69 -11.35
CA ILE A 52 5.13 11.71 -10.30
C ILE A 52 5.09 10.29 -10.87
N LEU A 53 4.47 10.07 -12.03
CA LEU A 53 4.41 8.75 -12.66
C LEU A 53 5.78 8.24 -13.10
N VAL A 54 6.64 9.11 -13.63
CA VAL A 54 8.03 8.75 -13.99
C VAL A 54 8.83 8.37 -12.75
N VAL A 55 8.79 9.21 -11.71
CA VAL A 55 9.54 8.97 -10.46
C VAL A 55 9.03 7.69 -9.79
N ALA A 56 7.71 7.49 -9.73
CA ALA A 56 7.13 6.25 -9.22
C ALA A 56 7.58 5.04 -10.04
N GLY A 57 7.61 5.14 -11.37
CA GLY A 57 8.14 4.10 -12.26
C GLY A 57 9.60 3.75 -11.96
N ALA A 58 10.47 4.75 -11.85
CA ALA A 58 11.89 4.56 -11.53
C ALA A 58 12.10 3.94 -10.13
N VAL A 59 11.32 4.35 -9.14
CA VAL A 59 11.39 3.77 -7.79
C VAL A 59 10.91 2.32 -7.79
N LEU A 60 9.81 2.02 -8.48
CA LEU A 60 9.28 0.66 -8.57
C LEU A 60 10.25 -0.29 -9.28
N THR A 61 10.94 0.17 -10.32
CA THR A 61 11.94 -0.65 -11.01
C THR A 61 13.17 -0.88 -10.12
N VAL A 62 13.67 0.14 -9.41
CA VAL A 62 14.82 -0.01 -8.48
C VAL A 62 14.48 -0.97 -7.34
N THR A 63 13.30 -0.80 -6.75
CA THR A 63 12.81 -1.67 -5.66
C THR A 63 12.61 -3.11 -6.13
N GLY A 64 12.18 -3.31 -7.38
CA GLY A 64 12.06 -4.63 -8.00
C GLY A 64 13.41 -5.34 -8.17
N VAL A 65 14.47 -4.62 -8.53
CA VAL A 65 15.84 -5.17 -8.64
C VAL A 65 16.36 -5.58 -7.26
N LEU A 66 16.22 -4.72 -6.26
CA LEU A 66 16.62 -5.04 -4.89
C LEU A 66 15.84 -6.23 -4.33
N GLY A 67 14.53 -6.29 -4.61
CA GLY A 67 13.68 -7.41 -4.24
C GLY A 67 14.10 -8.73 -4.89
N CYS A 68 14.44 -8.71 -6.17
CA CYS A 68 14.94 -9.87 -6.91
C CYS A 68 16.29 -10.34 -6.37
N CYS A 69 17.21 -9.41 -6.08
CA CYS A 69 18.50 -9.72 -5.45
C CYS A 69 18.35 -10.24 -4.01
N ALA A 70 17.31 -9.83 -3.28
CA ALA A 70 17.01 -10.34 -1.95
C ALA A 70 16.44 -11.76 -1.98
N THR A 71 15.54 -12.08 -2.92
CA THR A 71 14.98 -13.45 -3.05
C THR A 71 16.01 -14.48 -3.50
N PHE A 72 17.00 -14.11 -4.33
CA PHE A 72 18.07 -15.04 -4.72
C PHE A 72 19.09 -15.29 -3.61
N LYS A 73 19.05 -14.53 -2.51
CA LYS A 73 19.96 -14.69 -1.37
C LYS A 73 19.39 -15.57 -0.25
N GLU A 74 18.12 -15.99 -0.34
CA GLU A 74 17.50 -16.91 0.62
C GLU A 74 16.91 -18.14 -0.07
N GLU A 75 17.67 -19.23 -0.08
CA GLU A 75 17.07 -20.56 -0.21
C GLU A 75 16.45 -20.94 1.13
N GLU A 76 15.22 -20.49 1.41
CA GLU A 76 14.28 -21.13 2.34
C GLU A 76 12.83 -20.73 1.93
N PRO A 77 12.09 -21.60 1.22
CA PRO A 77 10.77 -21.28 0.69
C PRO A 77 9.68 -21.46 1.76
N ALA A 78 9.55 -20.52 2.71
CA ALA A 78 8.42 -20.47 3.65
C ALA A 78 8.12 -19.10 4.32
N THR A 79 8.96 -18.07 4.12
CA THR A 79 8.94 -16.86 4.97
C THR A 79 8.03 -15.71 4.50
N SER A 80 7.51 -15.74 3.27
CA SER A 80 6.71 -14.61 2.71
C SER A 80 5.29 -14.52 3.29
N SER A 81 4.62 -15.65 3.52
CA SER A 81 3.27 -15.69 4.12
C SER A 81 3.28 -15.29 5.60
N MET A 82 4.35 -15.66 6.33
CA MET A 82 4.52 -15.34 7.75
C MET A 82 4.69 -13.83 7.99
N SER A 83 5.34 -13.11 7.09
CA SER A 83 5.55 -11.65 7.20
C SER A 83 4.27 -10.83 7.00
N ILE A 84 3.45 -11.19 6.02
CA ILE A 84 2.19 -10.46 5.73
C ILE A 84 1.17 -10.66 6.84
N GLN A 85 1.06 -11.88 7.38
CA GLN A 85 0.17 -12.14 8.53
C GLN A 85 0.61 -11.36 9.77
N ARG A 86 1.92 -11.28 10.03
CA ARG A 86 2.46 -10.48 11.15
C ARG A 86 2.18 -8.99 10.98
N LEU A 87 2.39 -8.42 9.79
CA LEU A 87 2.09 -7.02 9.51
C LEU A 87 0.62 -6.69 9.76
N ASN A 88 -0.29 -7.53 9.26
CA ASN A 88 -1.72 -7.35 9.49
C ASN A 88 -2.07 -7.44 10.98
N ALA A 89 -1.50 -8.41 11.72
CA ALA A 89 -1.73 -8.53 13.15
C ALA A 89 -1.21 -7.30 13.93
N GLU A 90 -0.05 -6.77 13.54
CA GLU A 90 0.57 -5.61 14.17
C GLU A 90 -0.24 -4.33 13.92
N LEU A 91 -0.68 -4.11 12.67
CA LEU A 91 -1.57 -3.00 12.33
C LEU A 91 -2.88 -3.07 13.13
N LYS A 92 -3.49 -4.26 13.22
CA LYS A 92 -4.73 -4.47 13.99
C LYS A 92 -4.54 -4.16 15.48
N ARG A 93 -3.41 -4.58 16.08
CA ARG A 93 -3.08 -4.31 17.48
C ARG A 93 -2.85 -2.84 17.72
N ASN A 94 -2.01 -2.20 16.90
CA ASN A 94 -1.71 -0.77 17.03
C ASN A 94 -2.98 0.07 16.90
N LEU A 95 -3.82 -0.21 15.90
CA LEU A 95 -5.08 0.50 15.74
C LEU A 95 -6.02 0.29 16.93
N LYS A 96 -6.12 -0.93 17.47
CA LYS A 96 -6.91 -1.22 18.67
C LYS A 96 -6.42 -0.39 19.85
N ASP A 97 -5.12 -0.39 20.11
CA ASP A 97 -4.51 0.32 21.24
C ASP A 97 -4.60 1.84 21.08
N THR A 98 -4.40 2.38 19.87
CA THR A 98 -4.57 3.82 19.60
C THR A 98 -6.00 4.28 19.87
N VAL A 99 -7.00 3.49 19.46
CA VAL A 99 -8.42 3.81 19.67
C VAL A 99 -8.83 3.68 21.14
N THR A 100 -8.36 2.65 21.86
CA THR A 100 -8.80 2.40 23.26
C THR A 100 -7.98 3.13 24.32
N LYS A 101 -6.68 3.34 24.08
CA LYS A 101 -5.74 3.95 25.05
C LYS A 101 -5.30 5.36 24.65
N GLY A 102 -5.07 5.59 23.35
CA GLY A 102 -4.52 6.86 22.85
C GLY A 102 -5.56 7.95 22.58
N TYR A 103 -6.85 7.61 22.56
CA TYR A 103 -7.91 8.56 22.25
C TYR A 103 -8.14 9.54 23.42
N HIS A 104 -8.02 10.83 23.14
CA HIS A 104 -8.20 11.93 24.09
C HIS A 104 -7.20 11.95 25.27
N GLN A 105 -6.01 11.38 25.06
CA GLN A 105 -4.92 11.42 26.03
C GLN A 105 -4.33 12.84 26.10
N PRO A 106 -4.00 13.37 27.29
CA PRO A 106 -3.35 14.68 27.41
C PRO A 106 -2.04 14.69 26.61
N CYS A 107 -1.81 15.75 25.85
CA CYS A 107 -0.68 15.93 24.92
C CYS A 107 -0.72 15.13 23.61
N GLN A 108 -1.82 14.44 23.26
CA GLN A 108 -1.97 13.73 21.97
C GLN A 108 -3.26 14.10 21.21
N GLU A 109 -3.48 15.39 20.96
CA GLU A 109 -4.63 15.86 20.17
C GLU A 109 -4.64 15.32 18.73
N GLY A 110 -3.46 15.16 18.13
CA GLY A 110 -3.30 14.60 16.78
C GLY A 110 -3.84 13.18 16.64
N VAL A 111 -3.76 12.37 17.69
CA VAL A 111 -4.31 11.00 17.70
C VAL A 111 -5.83 11.02 17.66
N SER A 112 -6.46 11.89 18.45
CA SER A 112 -7.92 12.03 18.46
C SER A 112 -8.45 12.50 17.11
N SER A 113 -7.80 13.50 16.50
CA SER A 113 -8.15 13.95 15.15
C SER A 113 -7.94 12.87 14.08
N ALA A 114 -6.90 12.04 14.19
CA ALA A 114 -6.68 10.95 13.24
C ALA A 114 -7.74 9.86 13.37
N VAL A 115 -8.13 9.51 14.60
CA VAL A 115 -9.21 8.56 14.86
C VAL A 115 -10.56 9.10 14.37
N ASP A 116 -10.87 10.37 14.61
CA ASP A 116 -12.10 10.99 14.14
C ASP A 116 -12.19 11.01 12.61
N LYS A 117 -11.09 11.36 11.92
CA LYS A 117 -11.01 11.29 10.45
C LYS A 117 -11.17 9.87 9.94
N LEU A 118 -10.52 8.89 10.58
CA LEU A 118 -10.66 7.48 10.21
C LEU A 118 -12.14 7.03 10.29
N GLN A 119 -12.84 7.39 11.37
CA GLN A 119 -14.25 7.03 11.56
C GLN A 119 -15.16 7.71 10.54
N GLN A 120 -14.87 8.97 10.20
CA GLN A 120 -15.64 9.76 9.22
C GLN A 120 -15.38 9.34 7.77
N GLU A 121 -14.15 9.00 7.39
CA GLU A 121 -13.79 8.58 6.04
C GLU A 121 -14.25 7.15 5.75
N PHE A 122 -14.02 6.23 6.67
CA PHE A 122 -14.25 4.79 6.45
C PHE A 122 -15.60 4.28 6.93
N HIS A 123 -16.48 5.15 7.41
CA HIS A 123 -17.84 4.77 7.84
C HIS A 123 -17.88 3.66 8.89
N CYS A 124 -16.95 3.73 9.84
CA CYS A 124 -16.74 2.74 10.89
C CYS A 124 -16.76 3.36 12.30
N CYS A 125 -16.91 2.51 13.32
CA CYS A 125 -16.88 2.98 14.70
C CYS A 125 -16.27 1.98 15.67
N GLY A 126 -15.34 2.48 16.49
CA GLY A 126 -14.59 1.68 17.45
C GLY A 126 -13.59 0.76 16.75
N SER A 127 -12.87 -0.03 17.54
CA SER A 127 -11.85 -0.95 17.02
C SER A 127 -12.50 -2.12 16.25
N ASN A 128 -13.26 -2.96 16.95
CA ASN A 128 -14.01 -4.08 16.36
C ASN A 128 -15.53 -3.84 16.29
N SER A 129 -16.06 -3.02 17.19
CA SER A 129 -17.46 -2.60 17.24
C SER A 129 -17.57 -1.26 17.99
N SER A 130 -18.74 -0.61 17.90
CA SER A 130 -19.03 0.60 18.69
C SER A 130 -18.96 0.35 20.20
N GLN A 131 -19.25 -0.88 20.65
CA GLN A 131 -19.16 -1.27 22.05
C GLN A 131 -17.72 -1.30 22.56
N ALA A 132 -16.72 -1.43 21.69
CA ALA A 132 -15.32 -1.43 22.09
C ALA A 132 -14.86 -0.12 22.76
N TRP A 133 -15.66 0.95 22.64
CA TRP A 133 -15.44 2.19 23.39
C TRP A 133 -15.69 2.02 24.89
N GLN A 134 -16.54 1.09 25.31
CA GLN A 134 -16.78 0.81 26.73
C GLN A 134 -15.51 0.36 27.46
N ASP A 135 -14.61 -0.32 26.75
CA ASP A 135 -13.32 -0.78 27.26
C ASP A 135 -12.23 0.31 27.22
N SER A 136 -12.52 1.50 26.68
CA SER A 136 -11.54 2.58 26.57
C SER A 136 -11.28 3.24 27.92
N GLU A 137 -10.03 3.69 28.13
CA GLU A 137 -9.61 4.32 29.39
C GLU A 137 -10.50 5.52 29.73
N ARG A 138 -10.91 6.30 28.72
CA ARG A 138 -11.77 7.49 28.85
C ARG A 138 -13.15 7.18 29.42
N ILE A 139 -13.78 6.08 28.99
CA ILE A 139 -15.10 5.68 29.51
C ILE A 139 -14.95 5.07 30.91
N ARG A 140 -13.95 4.20 31.09
CA ARG A 140 -13.68 3.53 32.37
C ARG A 140 -13.27 4.50 33.49
N SER A 141 -12.51 5.55 33.16
CA SER A 141 -12.08 6.59 34.10
C SER A 141 -13.17 7.63 34.43
N GLY A 142 -14.34 7.55 33.80
CA GLY A 142 -15.43 8.52 33.97
C GLY A 142 -15.20 9.87 33.26
N GLN A 143 -14.08 10.04 32.56
CA GLN A 143 -13.73 11.27 31.83
C GLN A 143 -14.56 11.48 30.55
N ALA A 144 -15.35 10.48 30.16
CA ALA A 144 -16.23 10.55 28.99
C ALA A 144 -17.43 11.50 29.16
N GLY A 145 -17.75 11.97 30.36
CA GLY A 145 -18.87 12.89 30.58
C GLY A 145 -20.22 12.30 30.12
N GLY A 146 -20.40 10.99 30.26
CA GLY A 146 -21.59 10.25 29.82
C GLY A 146 -21.60 9.85 28.33
N HIS A 147 -20.59 10.20 27.53
CA HIS A 147 -20.50 9.72 26.14
C HIS A 147 -20.21 8.22 26.10
N VAL A 148 -21.02 7.48 25.35
CA VAL A 148 -20.84 6.04 25.09
C VAL A 148 -19.93 5.82 23.89
N VAL A 149 -19.94 6.77 22.94
CA VAL A 149 -19.06 6.81 21.76
C VAL A 149 -18.66 8.27 21.46
N PRO A 150 -17.57 8.52 20.72
CA PRO A 150 -17.24 9.87 20.27
C PRO A 150 -18.23 10.39 19.22
N ASP A 151 -18.38 11.72 19.12
CA ASP A 151 -19.32 12.35 18.18
C ASP A 151 -18.97 12.09 16.69
N SER A 152 -17.71 11.80 16.39
CA SER A 152 -17.22 11.39 15.05
C SER A 152 -17.77 10.05 14.57
N CYS A 153 -18.24 9.19 15.49
CA CYS A 153 -18.91 7.93 15.19
C CYS A 153 -20.39 8.11 14.81
N CYS A 154 -21.00 9.25 15.14
CA CYS A 154 -22.39 9.53 14.84
C CYS A 154 -22.59 9.87 13.35
N LYS A 155 -23.80 9.60 12.81
CA LYS A 155 -24.16 9.99 11.44
C LYS A 155 -24.09 11.51 11.23
N THR A 156 -24.45 12.27 12.26
CA THR A 156 -24.32 13.73 12.30
C THR A 156 -23.33 14.09 13.41
N THR A 157 -22.26 14.78 13.05
CA THR A 157 -21.23 15.24 13.98
C THR A 157 -21.71 16.49 14.69
N VAL A 158 -22.45 16.31 15.79
CA VAL A 158 -22.91 17.39 16.67
C VAL A 158 -22.45 17.07 18.08
N ALA A 159 -21.96 18.09 18.79
CA ALA A 159 -21.45 17.95 20.15
C ALA A 159 -22.49 17.28 21.07
N GLY A 160 -22.09 16.24 21.78
CA GLY A 160 -22.95 15.58 22.77
C GLY A 160 -23.90 14.51 22.21
N ARG A 161 -23.83 14.20 20.92
CA ARG A 161 -24.67 13.16 20.29
C ARG A 161 -24.21 11.75 20.62
N GLY A 162 -22.94 11.56 20.94
CA GLY A 162 -22.35 10.28 21.34
C GLY A 162 -22.81 9.74 22.70
N ARG A 163 -23.73 10.45 23.38
CA ARG A 163 -24.34 10.05 24.65
C ARG A 163 -25.49 9.03 24.51
N TRP A 164 -26.10 8.96 23.32
CA TRP A 164 -27.30 8.16 23.08
C TRP A 164 -27.05 7.10 22.00
N ASP A 165 -27.20 5.83 22.35
CA ASP A 165 -26.97 4.67 21.47
C ASP A 165 -28.25 4.15 20.79
N HIS A 166 -29.41 4.79 21.01
CA HIS A 166 -30.69 4.37 20.44
C HIS A 166 -30.65 4.16 18.91
N THR A 167 -31.37 3.12 18.46
CA THR A 167 -31.42 2.63 17.06
C THR A 167 -31.81 3.71 16.04
N SER A 168 -32.55 4.74 16.46
CA SER A 168 -32.96 5.89 15.64
C SER A 168 -31.82 6.92 15.41
N ASN A 169 -30.79 6.94 16.26
CA ASN A 169 -29.61 7.81 16.17
C ASN A 169 -28.42 7.16 15.45
N ILE A 170 -28.52 5.85 15.15
CA ILE A 170 -27.61 5.00 14.36
C ILE A 170 -26.17 5.57 14.23
N CYS A 171 -25.41 5.52 15.33
CA CYS A 171 -23.96 5.72 15.29
C CYS A 171 -23.37 4.63 14.40
N ARG A 172 -22.68 4.97 13.30
CA ARG A 172 -22.25 4.10 12.18
C ARG A 172 -22.18 2.60 12.56
N VAL A 173 -23.33 1.90 12.55
CA VAL A 173 -23.49 0.50 13.04
C VAL A 173 -23.07 -0.48 11.93
N ARG A 174 -21.99 -0.18 11.22
CA ARG A 174 -21.55 -0.98 10.07
C ARG A 174 -20.13 -1.50 10.26
N GLY A 175 -19.90 -2.07 11.43
CA GLY A 175 -18.67 -2.78 11.80
C GLY A 175 -17.58 -1.90 12.40
N GLY A 176 -16.60 -2.54 13.04
CA GLY A 176 -15.41 -1.89 13.57
C GLY A 176 -14.49 -1.37 12.46
N CYS A 177 -13.69 -0.36 12.80
CA CYS A 177 -12.72 0.20 11.88
C CYS A 177 -11.64 -0.81 11.46
N ILE A 178 -11.31 -1.78 12.31
CA ILE A 178 -10.37 -2.86 11.96
C ILE A 178 -10.90 -3.69 10.79
N THR A 179 -12.13 -4.17 10.87
CA THR A 179 -12.73 -5.01 9.81
C THR A 179 -12.88 -4.21 8.52
N LYS A 180 -13.27 -2.94 8.60
CA LYS A 180 -13.39 -2.06 7.43
C LYS A 180 -12.05 -1.81 6.77
N LEU A 181 -11.02 -1.48 7.55
CA LEU A 181 -9.67 -1.29 7.06
C LEU A 181 -9.12 -2.58 6.43
N GLU A 182 -9.36 -3.73 7.04
CA GLU A 182 -9.00 -5.04 6.47
C GLU A 182 -9.66 -5.29 5.11
N THR A 183 -10.97 -5.05 4.98
CA THR A 183 -11.67 -5.23 3.70
C THR A 183 -11.16 -4.27 2.63
N LEU A 184 -10.81 -3.04 3.01
CA LEU A 184 -10.27 -2.04 2.09
C LEU A 184 -8.84 -2.42 1.63
N ILE A 185 -7.98 -2.81 2.57
CA ILE A 185 -6.63 -3.30 2.27
C ILE A 185 -6.70 -4.53 1.37
N GLN A 186 -7.56 -5.51 1.69
CA GLN A 186 -7.71 -6.72 0.88
C GLN A 186 -8.16 -6.40 -0.55
N GLU A 187 -9.12 -5.49 -0.74
CA GLU A 187 -9.61 -5.15 -2.08
C GLU A 187 -8.55 -4.40 -2.89
N HIS A 188 -7.85 -3.43 -2.29
CA HIS A 188 -6.77 -2.72 -2.98
C HIS A 188 -5.56 -3.63 -3.25
N LEU A 189 -5.19 -4.52 -2.32
CA LEU A 189 -4.14 -5.53 -2.53
C LEU A 189 -4.53 -6.55 -3.59
N ARG A 190 -5.81 -6.92 -3.69
CA ARG A 190 -6.30 -7.82 -4.75
C ARG A 190 -6.09 -7.20 -6.13
N ILE A 191 -6.48 -5.94 -6.29
CA ILE A 191 -6.36 -5.23 -7.57
C ILE A 191 -4.88 -4.96 -7.92
N SER A 192 -4.12 -4.36 -7.00
CA SER A 192 -2.70 -4.07 -7.22
C SER A 192 -1.84 -5.33 -7.35
N GLY A 193 -2.16 -6.39 -6.62
CA GLY A 193 -1.51 -7.71 -6.73
C GLY A 193 -1.77 -8.37 -8.09
N ALA A 194 -2.99 -8.26 -8.63
CA ALA A 194 -3.30 -8.74 -9.97
C ALA A 194 -2.50 -8.00 -11.06
N MET A 195 -2.38 -6.67 -10.94
CA MET A 195 -1.54 -5.86 -11.84
C MET A 195 -0.07 -6.27 -11.76
N GLY A 196 0.47 -6.41 -10.54
CA GLY A 196 1.85 -6.85 -10.32
C GLY A 196 2.14 -8.23 -10.92
N LEU A 197 1.21 -9.18 -10.77
CA LEU A 197 1.34 -10.52 -11.38
C LEU A 197 1.34 -10.46 -12.92
N GLY A 198 0.50 -9.61 -13.51
CA GLY A 198 0.47 -9.40 -14.96
C GLY A 198 1.81 -8.87 -15.49
N ILE A 199 2.34 -7.83 -14.85
CA ILE A 199 3.65 -7.24 -15.20
C ILE A 199 4.76 -8.29 -15.06
N ALA A 200 4.77 -9.06 -13.98
CA ALA A 200 5.76 -10.12 -13.78
C ALA A 200 5.76 -11.16 -14.91
N ARG A 201 4.58 -11.58 -15.38
CA ARG A 201 4.46 -12.52 -16.50
C ARG A 201 5.00 -11.95 -17.81
N VAL A 202 4.69 -10.69 -18.12
CA VAL A 202 5.21 -10.01 -19.32
C VAL A 202 6.74 -9.88 -19.25
N GLN A 203 7.28 -9.54 -18.07
CA GLN A 203 8.72 -9.43 -17.85
C GLN A 203 9.44 -10.77 -18.10
N VAL A 204 8.90 -11.87 -17.56
CA VAL A 204 9.46 -13.22 -17.76
C VAL A 204 9.42 -13.61 -19.23
N PHE A 205 8.31 -13.35 -19.93
CA PHE A 205 8.20 -13.63 -21.35
C PHE A 205 9.23 -12.84 -22.18
N GLY A 206 9.42 -11.55 -21.88
CA GLY A 206 10.44 -10.72 -22.51
C GLY A 206 11.86 -11.24 -22.29
N MET A 207 12.16 -11.74 -21.07
CA MET A 207 13.46 -12.37 -20.78
C MET A 207 13.67 -13.65 -21.59
N LEU A 208 12.64 -14.50 -21.71
CA LEU A 208 12.70 -15.74 -22.48
C LEU A 208 12.93 -15.45 -23.97
N CYS A 209 12.12 -14.57 -24.56
CA CYS A 209 12.24 -14.19 -25.97
C CYS A 209 13.61 -13.60 -26.29
N THR A 210 14.13 -12.71 -25.43
CA THR A 210 15.46 -12.11 -25.66
C THR A 210 16.57 -13.15 -25.55
N SER A 211 16.45 -14.10 -24.62
CA SER A 211 17.42 -15.19 -24.47
C SER A 211 17.42 -16.12 -25.69
N CYS A 212 16.24 -16.44 -26.24
CA CYS A 212 16.11 -17.19 -27.49
C CYS A 212 16.75 -16.44 -28.67
N LEU A 213 16.43 -15.15 -28.83
CA LEU A 213 16.96 -14.32 -29.91
C LEU A 213 18.50 -14.20 -29.83
N TYR A 214 19.06 -14.03 -28.63
CA TYR A 214 20.50 -13.97 -28.44
C TYR A 214 21.18 -15.29 -28.83
N LYS A 215 20.58 -16.44 -28.49
CA LYS A 215 21.09 -17.76 -28.90
C LYS A 215 21.06 -17.92 -30.41
N SER A 216 19.97 -17.53 -31.07
CA SER A 216 19.85 -17.56 -32.53
C SER A 216 20.88 -16.66 -33.22
N LEU A 217 21.06 -15.42 -32.76
CA LEU A 217 22.06 -14.49 -33.29
C LEU A 217 23.52 -14.95 -33.10
N LYS A 218 23.80 -15.65 -32.00
CA LYS A 218 25.15 -16.21 -31.76
C LYS A 218 25.42 -17.43 -32.62
N LEU A 219 24.38 -18.20 -32.96
CA LEU A 219 24.45 -19.33 -33.89
C LEU A 219 24.69 -18.90 -35.34
N GLU A 220 24.15 -17.75 -35.76
CA GLU A 220 24.37 -17.21 -37.11
C GLU A 220 25.75 -16.56 -37.32
N ARG A 221 26.53 -16.32 -36.25
CA ARG A 221 27.85 -15.67 -36.32
C ARG A 221 29.04 -16.64 -36.13
N CYS A 222 28.80 -17.94 -36.27
CA CYS A 222 29.79 -19.02 -36.25
C CYS A 222 29.68 -19.83 -37.54
#